data_AF-A0A0C2MW95-F1
#
_entry.id   AF-A0A0C2MW95-F1
#
_cell.length_a   1.000
_cell.length_b   1.000
_cell.length_c   1.000
_cell.angle_alpha   90.00
_cell.angle_beta   90.00
_cell.angle_gamma   90.00
#
_symmetry.space_group_name_H-M   'P 1'
#
loop_
_entity.id
_entity.type
_entity.pdbx_description
1 polymer ?
#
loop_
_entity_poly.entity_id
_entity_poly.type
_entity_poly.pdbx_seq_one_letter_code
_entity_poly.pdbx_strand_id
1 'polypeptide(L)'
;MKVSSIKLCLFTVWDTLPEIHNAEMIIRQDICEDELIDVLMGNRVYLPALYVYNKIDRISIKDIDQIARKPRSVVISCNYRLNFDYLLDKIWEYLSIIRVYTKKPGEFPDLKEPLILRSGATVREAVC
;
A
#
# COMPACT_ATOMS: atom_id res chain seq x y z
N MET A 1 -28.90 -2.34 -8.72
CA MET A 1 -27.62 -1.68 -9.06
C MET A 1 -27.89 -0.20 -9.19
N LYS A 2 -27.41 0.63 -8.26
CA LYS A 2 -27.48 2.09 -8.41
C LYS A 2 -26.44 2.47 -9.45
N VAL A 3 -26.89 3.00 -10.58
CA VAL A 3 -26.03 3.68 -11.55
C VAL A 3 -25.93 5.11 -11.04
N SER A 4 -24.90 5.37 -10.24
CA SER A 4 -24.51 6.72 -9.83
C SER A 4 -23.99 7.44 -11.06
N SER A 5 -24.74 8.45 -11.50
CA SER A 5 -24.38 9.28 -12.64
C SER A 5 -23.24 10.20 -12.24
N ILE A 6 -22.00 9.80 -12.50
CA ILE A 6 -20.86 10.70 -12.43
C ILE A 6 -20.99 11.66 -13.62
N LYS A 7 -21.19 12.95 -13.34
CA LYS A 7 -21.11 14.01 -14.36
C LYS A 7 -19.64 14.20 -14.74
N LEU A 8 -19.08 13.28 -15.52
CA LEU A 8 -17.80 13.54 -16.17
C LEU A 8 -18.03 14.59 -17.26
N CYS A 9 -17.34 15.73 -17.15
CA CYS A 9 -17.16 16.60 -18.30
C CYS A 9 -16.40 15.80 -19.38
N LEU A 10 -17.08 15.48 -20.48
CA LEU A 10 -16.48 14.84 -21.66
C LEU A 10 -15.14 15.51 -22.04
N PHE A 11 -15.04 16.83 -21.89
CA PHE A 11 -13.83 17.61 -22.15
C PHE A 11 -12.54 17.04 -21.51
N THR A 12 -12.56 16.65 -20.23
CA THR A 12 -11.37 16.18 -19.51
C THR A 12 -10.87 14.81 -20.01
N VAL A 13 -11.79 13.95 -20.45
CA VAL A 13 -11.46 12.60 -20.96
C VAL A 13 -10.93 12.66 -22.39
N TRP A 14 -11.50 13.54 -23.22
CA TRP A 14 -11.04 13.73 -24.61
C TRP A 14 -9.64 14.36 -24.69
N ASP A 15 -9.30 15.26 -23.76
CA ASP A 15 -7.96 15.86 -23.70
C ASP A 15 -6.87 14.87 -23.25
N THR A 16 -7.24 13.86 -22.46
CA THR A 16 -6.28 12.89 -21.92
C THR A 16 -6.08 11.65 -22.80
N LEU A 17 -7.02 11.35 -23.70
CA LEU A 17 -6.98 10.16 -24.58
C LEU A 17 -7.41 10.47 -26.02
N PRO A 18 -6.54 11.10 -26.82
CA PRO A 18 -6.86 11.42 -28.22
C PRO A 18 -7.01 10.19 -29.13
N GLU A 19 -6.55 9.00 -28.73
CA GLU A 19 -6.48 7.80 -29.58
C GLU A 19 -7.66 6.82 -29.43
N ILE A 20 -8.54 6.98 -28.44
CA ILE A 20 -9.66 6.05 -28.21
C ILE A 20 -10.95 6.65 -28.75
N HIS A 21 -11.43 6.14 -29.88
CA HIS A 21 -12.64 6.62 -30.54
C HIS A 21 -13.94 5.98 -30.04
N ASN A 22 -13.87 4.78 -29.45
CA ASN A 22 -15.00 4.06 -28.88
C ASN A 22 -14.54 3.15 -27.74
N ALA A 23 -15.22 3.21 -26.59
CA ALA A 23 -14.97 2.35 -25.45
C ALA A 23 -16.26 2.10 -24.66
N GLU A 24 -16.42 0.88 -24.17
CA GLU A 24 -17.46 0.51 -23.21
C GLU A 24 -16.82 0.39 -21.82
N MET A 25 -17.36 1.11 -20.83
CA MET A 25 -16.84 1.15 -19.47
C MET A 25 -17.88 0.65 -18.47
N ILE A 26 -17.52 -0.34 -17.68
CA ILE A 26 -18.38 -0.88 -16.62
C ILE A 26 -17.85 -0.42 -15.27
N ILE A 27 -18.54 0.53 -14.66
CA ILE A 27 -18.20 1.07 -13.34
C ILE A 27 -18.91 0.23 -12.27
N ARG A 28 -18.14 -0.44 -11.40
CA ARG A 28 -18.67 -1.33 -10.34
C ARG A 28 -18.73 -0.66 -8.95
N GLN A 29 -18.17 0.53 -8.80
CA GLN A 29 -18.08 1.28 -7.55
C GLN A 29 -18.17 2.79 -7.84
N ASP A 30 -18.50 3.60 -6.83
CA ASP A 30 -18.40 5.05 -6.97
C ASP A 30 -16.92 5.45 -7.10
N ILE A 31 -16.53 6.03 -8.24
CA ILE A 31 -15.17 6.48 -8.54
C ILE A 31 -15.10 8.00 -8.70
N CYS A 32 -13.96 8.58 -8.36
CA CYS A 32 -13.65 9.99 -8.67
C CYS A 32 -13.10 10.14 -10.10
N GLU A 33 -13.16 11.35 -10.67
CA GLU A 33 -12.56 11.65 -11.98
C GLU A 33 -11.06 11.34 -12.01
N ASP A 34 -10.34 11.66 -10.93
CA ASP A 34 -8.91 11.38 -10.80
C ASP A 34 -8.61 9.87 -10.80
N GLU A 35 -9.44 9.07 -10.14
CA GLU A 35 -9.27 7.61 -10.10
C GLU A 35 -9.50 7.00 -11.48
N LEU A 36 -10.41 7.56 -12.26
CA LEU A 36 -10.63 7.15 -13.64
C LEU A 36 -9.40 7.45 -14.49
N ILE A 37 -8.86 8.66 -14.39
CA ILE A 37 -7.65 9.08 -15.10
C ILE A 37 -6.46 8.19 -14.71
N ASP A 38 -6.34 7.81 -13.44
CA ASP A 38 -5.26 6.94 -12.95
C ASP A 38 -5.29 5.55 -13.61
N VAL A 39 -6.47 4.97 -13.77
CA VAL A 39 -6.66 3.68 -14.48
C VAL A 39 -6.36 3.80 -15.96
N LEU A 40 -6.75 4.92 -16.58
CA LEU A 40 -6.54 5.19 -18.00
C LEU A 40 -5.07 5.42 -18.36
N MET A 41 -4.32 6.14 -17.52
CA MET A 41 -2.88 6.37 -17.74
C MET A 41 -2.04 5.12 -17.49
N GLY A 42 -2.46 4.23 -16.58
CA GLY A 42 -1.77 2.97 -16.27
C GLY A 42 -0.35 3.09 -15.70
N ASN A 43 0.21 4.29 -15.57
CA ASN A 43 1.59 4.55 -15.16
C ASN A 43 1.73 4.93 -13.67
N ARG A 44 0.68 4.79 -12.87
CA ARG A 44 0.71 5.13 -11.44
C ARG A 44 0.84 3.89 -10.58
N VAL A 45 1.84 3.91 -9.69
CA VAL A 45 2.07 2.85 -8.70
C VAL A 45 1.56 3.36 -7.36
N TYR A 46 0.57 2.67 -6.79
CA TYR A 46 0.09 2.97 -5.44
C TYR A 46 0.95 2.26 -4.40
N LEU A 47 1.62 3.03 -3.54
CA LEU A 47 2.42 2.48 -2.45
C LEU A 47 1.68 2.60 -1.11
N PRO A 48 1.78 1.58 -0.24
CA PRO A 48 1.32 1.71 1.14
C PRO A 48 2.17 2.77 1.86
N ALA A 49 1.49 3.64 2.61
CA ALA A 49 2.14 4.70 3.38
C ALA A 49 1.83 4.53 4.88
N LEU A 50 2.84 4.74 5.71
CA LEU A 50 2.74 4.73 7.17
C LEU A 50 3.16 6.11 7.71
N TYR A 51 2.28 6.76 8.44
CA TYR A 51 2.54 8.07 9.02
C TYR A 51 3.20 7.92 10.40
N VAL A 52 4.43 8.40 10.52
CA VAL A 52 5.21 8.28 11.77
C VAL A 52 5.31 9.64 12.46
N TYR A 53 4.65 9.76 13.61
CA TYR A 53 4.64 10.96 14.44
C TYR A 53 5.76 10.88 15.49
N ASN A 54 6.81 11.66 15.28
CA ASN A 54 7.94 11.73 16.20
C ASN A 54 7.74 12.79 17.30
N LYS A 55 8.56 12.71 18.36
CA LYS A 55 8.63 13.64 19.50
C LYS A 55 7.45 13.55 20.47
N ILE A 56 6.98 12.34 20.76
CA ILE A 56 5.93 12.12 21.78
C ILE A 56 6.31 12.63 23.18
N ASP A 57 7.60 12.86 23.44
CA ASP A 57 8.11 13.44 24.69
C ASP A 57 7.63 14.86 24.98
N ARG A 58 7.14 15.60 23.97
CA ARG A 58 6.69 17.00 24.14
C ARG A 58 5.19 17.15 24.28
N ILE A 59 4.42 16.08 24.15
CA ILE A 59 2.96 16.13 24.00
C ILE A 59 2.31 15.39 25.17
N SER A 60 1.08 15.78 25.55
CA SER A 60 0.33 15.09 26.59
C SER A 60 -0.13 13.69 26.16
N ILE A 61 -0.29 12.78 27.14
CA ILE A 61 -0.76 11.40 26.89
C ILE A 61 -2.12 11.37 26.18
N LYS A 62 -2.99 12.35 26.45
CA LYS A 62 -4.31 12.44 25.81
C LYS A 62 -4.20 12.69 24.31
N ASP A 63 -3.31 13.58 23.89
CA ASP A 63 -3.13 13.88 22.48
C ASP A 63 -2.41 12.74 21.75
N ILE A 64 -1.49 12.04 22.44
CA ILE A 64 -0.82 10.85 21.90
C ILE A 64 -1.86 9.77 21.57
N ASP A 65 -2.82 9.50 22.47
CA ASP A 65 -3.90 8.53 22.25
C ASP A 65 -4.81 8.94 21.08
N GLN A 66 -5.11 10.23 20.93
CA GLN A 66 -5.85 10.72 19.77
C GLN A 66 -5.09 10.51 18.45
N ILE A 67 -3.78 10.77 18.44
CA ILE A 67 -2.96 10.57 17.24
C ILE A 67 -2.83 9.08 16.93
N ALA A 68 -2.63 8.23 17.94
CA ALA A 68 -2.46 6.79 17.77
C ALA A 68 -3.70 6.09 17.18
N ARG A 69 -4.90 6.67 17.38
CA ARG A 69 -6.16 6.16 16.80
C ARG A 69 -6.39 6.54 15.34
N LYS A 70 -5.55 7.41 14.77
CA LYS A 70 -5.68 7.77 13.36
C LYS A 70 -5.36 6.58 12.45
N PRO A 71 -5.93 6.52 11.24
CA PRO A 71 -5.59 5.47 10.29
C PRO A 71 -4.11 5.57 9.90
N ARG A 72 -3.44 4.41 9.82
CA ARG A 72 -2.05 4.29 9.35
C ARG A 72 -1.05 5.17 10.11
N SER A 73 -1.29 5.44 11.39
CA SER A 73 -0.40 6.24 12.23
C SER A 73 0.39 5.41 13.24
N VAL A 74 1.65 5.76 13.42
CA VAL A 74 2.52 5.25 14.49
C VAL A 74 3.17 6.43 15.21
N VAL A 75 3.16 6.41 16.53
CA VAL A 75 3.76 7.46 17.37
C VAL A 75 5.10 6.96 17.93
N ILE A 76 6.16 7.76 17.88
CA ILE A 76 7.50 7.38 18.35
C ILE A 76 8.21 8.53 19.09
N SER A 77 9.21 8.20 19.92
CA SER A 77 10.22 9.16 20.36
C SER A 77 11.61 8.65 20.00
N CYS A 78 12.28 9.31 19.06
CA CYS A 78 13.66 8.96 18.70
C CYS A 78 14.65 9.18 19.84
N ASN A 79 14.43 10.19 20.68
CA ASN A 79 15.34 10.53 21.78
C ASN A 79 15.37 9.44 22.85
N TYR A 80 14.19 8.95 23.22
CA TYR A 80 14.02 7.94 24.27
C TYR A 80 13.92 6.52 23.71
N ARG A 81 14.05 6.35 22.39
CA ARG A 81 13.84 5.08 21.66
C ARG A 81 12.52 4.38 22.04
N LEU A 82 11.46 5.17 22.23
CA LEU A 82 10.15 4.64 22.58
C LEU A 82 9.38 4.20 21.32
N ASN A 83 8.72 3.06 21.41
CA ASN A 83 7.79 2.51 20.42
C ASN A 83 8.42 2.11 19.07
N PHE A 84 9.72 1.82 19.05
CA PHE A 84 10.42 1.34 17.85
C PHE A 84 10.03 -0.09 17.48
N ASP A 85 9.79 -0.96 18.45
CA ASP A 85 9.38 -2.35 18.19
C ASP A 85 8.03 -2.37 17.44
N TYR A 86 7.07 -1.58 17.91
CA TYR A 86 5.78 -1.45 17.24
C TYR A 86 5.88 -0.81 15.85
N LEU A 87 6.80 0.15 15.67
CA LEU A 87 7.08 0.70 14.34
C LEU A 87 7.61 -0.38 13.39
N LEU A 88 8.55 -1.21 13.84
CA LEU A 88 9.08 -2.32 13.06
C LEU A 88 7.99 -3.31 12.70
N ASP A 89 7.16 -3.73 13.66
CA ASP A 89 6.05 -4.64 13.43
C ASP A 89 5.07 -4.10 12.37
N LYS A 90 4.74 -2.80 12.46
CA LYS A 90 3.88 -2.14 11.47
C LYS A 90 4.53 -2.05 10.09
N ILE A 91 5.83 -1.79 10.01
CA ILE A 91 6.54 -1.81 8.73
C ILE A 91 6.49 -3.21 8.10
N TRP A 92 6.72 -4.27 8.88
CA TRP A 92 6.63 -5.64 8.41
C TRP A 92 5.23 -6.01 7.92
N GLU A 93 4.19 -5.61 8.65
CA GLU A 93 2.79 -5.82 8.27
C GLU A 93 2.45 -5.11 6.95
N TYR A 94 2.83 -3.83 6.81
CA TYR A 94 2.50 -3.02 5.64
C TYR A 94 3.30 -3.42 4.39
N LEU A 95 4.56 -3.81 4.56
CA LEU A 95 5.35 -4.33 3.44
C LEU A 95 4.86 -5.71 2.98
N SER A 96 4.12 -6.43 3.83
CA SER A 96 3.54 -7.75 3.53
C SER A 96 4.55 -8.69 2.90
N ILE A 97 5.73 -8.80 3.53
CA ILE A 97 6.84 -9.59 3.04
C ILE A 97 6.73 -11.03 3.56
N ILE A 98 7.03 -12.00 2.69
CA ILE A 98 7.07 -13.42 2.98
C ILE A 98 8.52 -13.89 2.92
N ARG A 99 8.91 -14.71 3.90
CA ARG A 99 10.20 -15.42 3.90
C ARG A 99 9.97 -16.84 3.39
N VAL A 100 10.56 -17.17 2.25
CA VAL A 100 10.50 -18.51 1.65
C VAL A 100 11.83 -19.20 1.89
N TYR A 101 11.78 -20.38 2.51
CA TYR A 101 12.95 -21.21 2.77
C TYR A 101 13.02 -22.32 1.74
N THR A 102 14.12 -22.42 1.01
CA THR A 102 14.30 -23.47 0.00
C THR A 102 14.75 -24.76 0.67
N LYS A 103 14.35 -25.89 0.08
CA LYS A 103 14.70 -27.22 0.57
C LYS A 103 15.13 -28.08 -0.61
N LYS A 104 16.30 -28.71 -0.51
CA LYS A 104 16.71 -29.75 -1.45
C LYS A 104 16.05 -31.08 -1.08
N PRO A 105 15.66 -31.91 -2.06
CA PRO A 105 15.15 -33.24 -1.78
C PRO A 105 16.16 -34.06 -0.95
N GLY A 106 15.72 -34.57 0.20
CA GLY A 106 16.56 -35.38 1.09
C GLY A 106 17.33 -34.61 2.18
N GLU A 107 17.40 -33.28 2.12
CA GLU A 107 18.05 -32.45 3.14
C GLU A 107 17.03 -31.70 4.02
N PHE A 108 17.46 -31.24 5.20
CA PHE A 108 16.68 -30.30 6.00
C PHE A 108 16.62 -28.94 5.30
N PRO A 109 15.50 -28.19 5.45
CA PRO A 109 15.40 -26.84 4.90
C PRO A 109 16.50 -25.94 5.49
N ASP A 110 17.12 -25.12 4.65
CA ASP A 110 18.05 -24.12 5.14
C ASP A 110 17.26 -22.96 5.75
N LEU A 111 17.47 -22.70 7.04
CA LEU A 111 16.82 -21.60 7.78
C LEU A 111 17.72 -20.36 7.89
N LYS A 112 18.95 -20.42 7.37
CA LYS A 112 19.91 -19.30 7.43
C LYS A 112 19.62 -18.25 6.36
N GLU A 113 19.31 -18.69 5.15
CA GLU A 113 19.14 -17.80 3.98
C GLU A 113 17.73 -17.89 3.40
N PRO A 114 16.77 -17.07 3.90
CA PRO A 114 15.45 -16.97 3.30
C PRO A 114 15.46 -16.12 2.03
N LEU A 115 14.67 -16.53 1.05
CA LEU A 115 14.25 -15.66 -0.05
C LEU A 115 13.16 -14.71 0.47
N ILE A 116 13.38 -13.41 0.26
CA ILE A 116 12.48 -12.35 0.69
C ILE A 116 11.60 -11.95 -0.50
N LEU A 117 10.32 -12.29 -0.43
CA LEU A 117 9.34 -12.00 -1.49
C LEU A 117 8.19 -11.13 -0.96
N ARG A 118 7.49 -10.44 -1.85
CA ARG A 118 6.26 -9.73 -1.47
C ARG A 118 5.06 -10.68 -1.48
N SER A 119 4.06 -10.39 -0.67
CA SER A 119 2.77 -11.10 -0.71
C SER A 119 2.15 -10.96 -2.10
N GLY A 120 1.75 -12.10 -2.68
CA GLY A 120 1.29 -12.18 -4.07
C GLY A 120 2.36 -12.57 -5.09
N ALA A 121 3.63 -12.69 -4.68
CA ALA A 121 4.70 -13.17 -5.55
C ALA A 121 4.45 -14.61 -6.01
N THR A 122 4.80 -14.89 -7.26
CA THR A 122 4.66 -16.24 -7.84
C THR A 122 5.96 -17.03 -7.71
N VAL A 123 5.88 -18.36 -7.80
CA VAL A 123 7.08 -19.22 -7.77
C VAL A 123 8.08 -18.86 -8.87
N ARG A 124 7.63 -18.29 -9.99
CA ARG A 124 8.51 -17.81 -11.06
C ARG A 124 9.46 -16.71 -10.56
N GLU A 125 8.95 -15.77 -9.77
CA GLU A 125 9.75 -14.67 -9.21
C GLU A 125 10.77 -15.17 -8.17
N ALA A 126 10.55 -16.37 -7.61
CA ALA A 126 11.48 -17.00 -6.68
C ALA A 126 12.61 -17.80 -7.38
N VAL A 127 12.46 -18.08 -8.69
CA VAL A 127 13.35 -18.98 -9.45
C VAL A 127 14.19 -18.23 -10.49
N CYS A 128 13.91 -16.95 -10.74
CA CYS A 128 14.68 -16.10 -11.68
C CYS A 128 15.96 -15.53 -11.06
#